data_AF-A0A7R8X027-F1
#
_entry.id   AF-A0A7R8X027-F1
#
_cell.length_a   1.000
_cell.length_b   1.000
_cell.length_c   1.000
_cell.angle_alpha   90.00
_cell.angle_beta   90.00
_cell.angle_gamma   90.00
#
_symmetry.space_group_name_H-M   'P 1'
#
loop_
_entity.id
_entity.type
_entity.pdbx_description
1 polymer ?
#
loop_
_entity_poly.entity_id
_entity_poly.type
_entity_poly.pdbx_seq_one_letter_code
_entity_poly.pdbx_strand_id
1 'polypeptide(L)'
;MENFGTLVTQALLLSSTWHRFYQVNVGNGEGPCCGPSTCHAWKILDPKAKKRFLEMEAKAGGGTAPSHVLPPDCLLSTVLRMQSLVPPVPIEDLLLKYQELRDRREDLVKLLHGPFSHPLWSSVVKGLPPGPDDADEHLEAFREIQRFQISATANDCSLFLTFAPVGGPRNGFDVGVKEGRGYVRDASGSWYACQVKIIDVDPKSPDRISKYIRQDAESRALFCRLHPS
;
A
#
# COMPACT_ATOMS: atom_id res chain seq x y z
N MET A 1 9.04 8.15 -22.92
CA MET A 1 8.44 7.22 -21.94
C MET A 1 9.04 7.38 -20.54
N GLU A 2 10.33 7.72 -20.39
CA GLU A 2 10.99 7.91 -19.09
C GLU A 2 10.27 8.91 -18.15
N ASN A 3 9.73 10.00 -18.69
CA ASN A 3 9.03 11.03 -17.90
C ASN A 3 7.78 10.51 -17.17
N PHE A 4 7.07 9.52 -17.72
CA PHE A 4 5.84 9.00 -17.12
C PHE A 4 6.14 8.09 -15.92
N GLY A 5 7.20 7.28 -15.99
CA GLY A 5 7.61 6.43 -14.87
C GLY A 5 7.97 7.25 -13.62
N THR A 6 8.65 8.38 -13.80
CA THR A 6 8.96 9.30 -12.70
C THR A 6 7.71 9.87 -12.04
N LEU A 7 6.69 10.26 -12.82
CA LEU A 7 5.43 10.78 -12.29
C LEU A 7 4.64 9.73 -11.49
N VAL A 8 4.58 8.50 -12.00
CA VAL A 8 3.91 7.37 -11.33
C VAL A 8 4.60 7.05 -10.00
N THR A 9 5.93 6.91 -9.99
CA THR A 9 6.68 6.66 -8.77
C THR A 9 6.46 7.77 -7.75
N GLN A 10 6.58 9.04 -8.15
CA GLN A 10 6.33 10.16 -7.25
C GLN A 10 4.92 10.12 -6.66
N ALA A 11 3.89 9.84 -7.47
CA ALA A 11 2.51 9.78 -7.02
C ALA A 11 2.23 8.62 -6.06
N LEU A 12 2.84 7.45 -6.27
CA LEU A 12 2.68 6.27 -5.40
C LEU A 12 3.37 6.44 -4.03
N LEU A 13 4.43 7.25 -3.99
CA LEU A 13 5.20 7.53 -2.78
C LEU A 13 4.62 8.69 -1.94
N LEU A 14 3.55 9.34 -2.41
CA LEU A 14 2.88 10.38 -1.65
C LEU A 14 2.22 9.79 -0.39
N SER A 15 2.42 10.47 0.74
CA SER A 15 1.81 10.12 2.03
C SER A 15 0.28 10.22 1.99
N SER A 16 -0.39 9.33 2.73
CA SER A 16 -1.83 9.37 3.05
C SER A 16 -2.24 10.66 3.77
N THR A 17 -1.29 11.34 4.42
CA THR A 17 -1.38 12.77 4.73
C THR A 17 -0.76 13.56 3.58
N TRP A 18 -1.60 14.18 2.74
CA TRP A 18 -1.24 14.94 1.54
C TRP A 18 -0.24 16.06 1.82
N HIS A 19 1.04 15.75 1.96
CA HIS A 19 2.09 16.73 2.24
C HIS A 19 3.16 16.69 1.16
N ARG A 20 3.64 17.89 0.83
CA ARG A 20 4.37 18.27 -0.37
C ARG A 20 5.71 17.53 -0.51
N PHE A 21 5.88 16.75 -1.58
CA PHE A 21 7.17 16.21 -2.00
C PHE A 21 7.64 16.93 -3.28
N TYR A 22 8.94 17.20 -3.38
CA TYR A 22 9.56 17.51 -4.67
C TYR A 22 10.94 16.83 -4.78
N GLN A 23 11.24 16.39 -6.00
CA GLN A 23 12.55 15.92 -6.43
C GLN A 23 13.41 17.14 -6.79
N VAL A 24 14.64 17.19 -6.27
CA VAL A 24 15.65 18.18 -6.71
C VAL A 24 16.66 17.45 -7.58
N ASN A 25 16.76 17.83 -8.85
CA ASN A 25 17.97 17.53 -9.62
C ASN A 25 19.09 18.39 -9.04
N VAL A 26 20.03 17.76 -8.33
CA VAL A 26 21.29 18.41 -8.00
C VAL A 26 22.08 18.43 -9.30
N GLY A 27 22.22 19.62 -9.89
CA GLY A 27 22.99 19.80 -11.11
C GLY A 27 24.42 19.32 -10.93
N ASN A 28 25.02 18.83 -12.02
CA ASN A 28 26.42 18.44 -12.12
C ASN A 28 27.32 19.54 -11.54
N GLY A 29 27.81 19.32 -10.31
CA GLY A 29 28.98 20.02 -9.83
C GLY A 29 30.18 19.48 -10.60
N GLU A 30 30.85 20.34 -11.35
CA GLU A 30 32.10 20.02 -12.01
C GLU A 30 33.14 19.58 -10.96
N GLY A 31 33.45 18.29 -10.96
CA GLY A 31 34.51 17.67 -10.18
C GLY A 31 35.04 16.47 -10.96
N PRO A 32 36.36 16.29 -11.08
CA PRO A 32 36.91 15.29 -11.99
C PRO A 32 36.81 13.89 -11.38
N CYS A 33 36.52 12.93 -12.26
CA CYS A 33 36.67 11.49 -12.07
C CYS A 33 35.63 10.80 -11.17
N CYS A 34 34.48 10.40 -11.76
CA CYS A 34 33.82 9.08 -11.67
C CYS A 34 32.43 9.16 -12.34
N GLY A 35 32.00 8.08 -13.01
CA GLY A 35 30.84 7.97 -13.93
C GLY A 35 29.46 8.51 -13.47
N PRO A 36 28.44 8.51 -14.37
CA PRO A 36 27.14 9.13 -14.13
C PRO A 36 26.27 8.25 -13.22
N SER A 37 26.47 8.35 -11.91
CA SER A 37 25.51 7.88 -10.90
C SER A 37 24.71 9.08 -10.40
N THR A 38 23.52 9.30 -10.99
CA THR A 38 22.57 10.31 -10.52
C THR A 38 21.97 9.87 -9.19
N CYS A 39 22.50 10.38 -8.07
CA CYS A 39 21.88 10.25 -6.76
C CYS A 39 20.65 11.19 -6.68
N HIS A 40 19.46 10.63 -6.53
CA HIS A 40 18.22 11.41 -6.40
C HIS A 40 17.97 11.76 -4.94
N ALA A 41 18.07 13.06 -4.59
CA ALA A 41 17.74 13.56 -3.27
C ALA A 41 16.32 14.17 -3.25
N TRP A 42 15.52 13.72 -2.28
CA TRP A 42 14.18 14.24 -2.01
C TRP A 42 14.27 15.39 -1.01
N LYS A 43 13.56 16.50 -1.26
CA LYS A 43 13.47 17.59 -0.27
C LYS A 43 12.01 17.80 0.11
N ILE A 44 11.73 17.75 1.40
CA ILE A 44 10.37 17.85 1.95
C ILE A 44 10.09 19.32 2.30
N LEU A 45 9.00 19.89 1.78
CA LEU A 45 8.63 21.30 2.00
C LEU A 45 7.87 21.56 3.31
N ASP A 46 7.30 20.53 3.93
CA ASP A 46 6.70 20.68 5.25
C ASP A 46 7.80 20.53 6.33
N PRO A 47 8.08 21.55 7.15
CA PRO A 47 9.06 21.46 8.23
C PRO A 47 8.80 20.30 9.19
N LYS A 48 7.53 19.90 9.41
CA LYS A 48 7.17 18.77 10.28
C LYS A 48 7.46 17.42 9.61
N ALA A 49 7.03 17.24 8.36
CA ALA A 49 7.38 16.03 7.59
C ALA A 49 8.88 15.92 7.30
N LYS A 50 9.57 17.05 7.07
CA LYS A 50 11.03 17.12 6.93
C LYS A 50 11.72 16.67 8.20
N LYS A 51 11.25 17.12 9.36
CA LYS A 51 11.76 16.69 10.67
C LYS A 51 11.58 15.17 10.86
N ARG A 52 10.38 14.63 10.57
CA ARG A 52 10.11 13.18 10.67
C ARG A 52 10.98 12.33 9.74
N PHE A 53 11.19 12.78 8.50
CA PHE A 53 12.04 12.09 7.54
C PHE A 53 13.52 12.16 7.92
N LEU A 54 14.01 13.32 8.36
CA LEU A 54 15.39 13.47 8.83
C LEU A 54 15.65 12.68 10.12
N GLU A 55 14.66 12.58 11.02
CA GLU A 55 14.72 11.70 12.19
C GLU A 55 14.77 10.21 11.79
N MET A 56 14.12 9.85 10.68
CA MET A 56 14.19 8.52 10.07
C MET A 56 15.55 8.23 9.46
N GLU A 57 16.11 9.14 8.66
CA GLU A 57 17.46 9.00 8.08
C GLU A 57 18.54 8.95 9.17
N ALA A 58 18.39 9.77 10.22
CA ALA A 58 19.29 9.73 11.37
C ALA A 58 19.23 8.41 12.15
N LYS A 59 18.06 7.75 12.18
CA LYS A 59 17.90 6.40 12.74
C LYS A 59 18.40 5.29 11.81
N ALA A 60 18.42 5.53 10.49
CA ALA A 60 18.82 4.55 9.49
C ALA A 60 20.34 4.36 9.38
N GLY A 61 21.15 5.23 10.00
CA GLY A 61 22.61 5.12 10.00
C GLY A 61 23.22 5.44 8.63
N GLY A 62 24.07 6.45 8.56
CA GLY A 62 24.67 6.91 7.31
C GLY A 62 25.49 5.83 6.59
N GLY A 63 25.09 5.51 5.36
CA GLY A 63 25.86 4.67 4.44
C GLY A 63 24.95 4.01 3.42
N THR A 64 25.07 4.39 2.14
CA THR A 64 24.26 3.96 0.99
C THR A 64 22.78 4.36 1.03
N ALA A 65 22.27 4.92 -0.07
CA ALA A 65 20.85 5.23 -0.22
C ALA A 65 20.01 4.00 0.16
N PRO A 66 18.93 4.13 0.95
CA PRO A 66 18.10 3.00 1.32
C PRO A 66 17.35 2.54 0.06
N SER A 67 18.00 1.69 -0.73
CA SER A 67 17.34 0.85 -1.71
C SER A 67 16.37 -0.04 -0.92
N HIS A 68 15.11 -0.03 -1.32
CA HIS A 68 14.06 -0.99 -0.96
C HIS A 68 13.05 -0.67 0.17
N VAL A 69 13.10 0.49 0.84
CA VAL A 69 12.08 0.82 1.87
C VAL A 69 11.12 1.90 1.37
N LEU A 70 9.83 1.55 1.25
CA LEU A 70 8.79 2.51 0.92
C LEU A 70 8.59 3.52 2.05
N PRO A 71 8.28 4.79 1.75
CA PRO A 71 7.98 5.79 2.78
C PRO A 71 6.85 5.30 3.71
N PRO A 72 7.00 5.48 5.03
CA PRO A 72 5.93 5.13 5.95
C PRO A 72 4.69 5.96 5.62
N ASP A 73 3.54 5.32 5.75
CA ASP A 73 2.23 5.92 5.52
C ASP A 73 1.98 6.45 4.09
N CYS A 74 2.82 6.12 3.11
CA CYS A 74 2.43 6.25 1.71
C CYS A 74 1.30 5.30 1.34
N LEU A 75 0.61 5.60 0.23
CA LEU A 75 -0.50 4.77 -0.23
C LEU A 75 -0.03 3.33 -0.46
N LEU A 76 1.12 3.16 -1.12
CA LEU A 76 1.64 1.85 -1.44
C LEU A 76 2.06 1.05 -0.19
N SER A 77 2.68 1.70 0.80
CA SER A 77 3.00 1.02 2.07
C SER A 77 1.74 0.64 2.86
N THR A 78 0.67 1.42 2.74
CA THR A 78 -0.64 1.07 3.30
C THR A 78 -1.24 -0.14 2.62
N VAL A 79 -1.25 -0.19 1.28
CA VAL A 79 -1.74 -1.35 0.51
C VAL A 79 -0.95 -2.60 0.85
N LEU A 80 0.39 -2.52 0.85
CA LEU A 80 1.25 -3.64 1.22
C LEU A 80 0.96 -4.13 2.65
N ARG A 81 0.76 -3.23 3.62
CA ARG A 81 0.39 -3.63 4.98
C ARG A 81 -0.93 -4.40 5.01
N MET A 82 -1.91 -4.02 4.20
CA MET A 82 -3.16 -4.77 4.08
C MET A 82 -2.95 -6.13 3.40
N GLN A 83 -2.11 -6.21 2.37
CA GLN A 83 -1.74 -7.48 1.74
C GLN A 83 -1.04 -8.41 2.73
N SER A 84 -0.21 -7.86 3.63
CA SER A 84 0.47 -8.60 4.69
C SER A 84 -0.42 -9.03 5.85
N LEU A 85 -1.72 -8.71 5.86
CA LEU A 85 -2.69 -9.31 6.79
C LEU A 85 -2.99 -10.78 6.46
N VAL A 86 -2.09 -11.49 5.78
CA VAL A 86 -2.23 -12.91 5.51
C VAL A 86 -2.44 -13.64 6.85
N PRO A 87 -3.46 -14.50 6.98
CA PRO A 87 -3.64 -15.28 8.19
C PRO A 87 -2.37 -16.08 8.50
N PRO A 88 -2.03 -16.28 9.79
CA PRO A 88 -0.88 -17.10 10.18
C PRO A 88 -1.09 -18.59 9.92
N VAL A 89 -2.21 -18.98 9.32
CA VAL A 89 -2.61 -20.35 9.01
C VAL A 89 -2.57 -20.59 7.50
N PRO A 90 -2.24 -21.82 7.06
CA PRO A 90 -2.45 -22.25 5.69
C PRO A 90 -3.88 -21.96 5.21
N ILE A 91 -4.01 -21.67 3.91
CA ILE A 91 -5.31 -21.33 3.32
C ILE A 91 -6.30 -22.51 3.38
N GLU A 92 -5.78 -23.74 3.40
CA GLU A 92 -6.55 -24.97 3.61
C GLU A 92 -7.18 -25.04 5.00
N ASP A 93 -6.42 -24.68 6.04
CA ASP A 93 -6.91 -24.65 7.43
C ASP A 93 -7.94 -23.54 7.60
N LEU A 94 -7.76 -22.42 6.89
CA LEU A 94 -8.75 -21.33 6.86
C LEU A 94 -10.09 -21.79 6.25
N LEU A 95 -10.07 -22.65 5.23
CA LEU A 95 -11.30 -23.22 4.65
C LEU A 95 -12.05 -24.06 5.68
N LEU A 96 -11.33 -24.88 6.44
CA LEU A 96 -11.94 -25.70 7.51
C LEU A 96 -12.58 -24.79 8.57
N LYS A 97 -11.87 -23.76 9.04
CA LYS A 97 -12.41 -22.76 9.97
C LYS A 97 -13.66 -22.06 9.45
N TYR A 98 -13.69 -21.72 8.16
CA TYR A 98 -14.88 -21.13 7.53
C TYR A 98 -16.07 -22.10 7.50
N GLN A 99 -15.84 -23.37 7.19
CA GLN A 99 -16.89 -24.41 7.20
C GLN A 99 -17.45 -24.60 8.60
N GLU A 100 -16.59 -24.72 9.62
CA GLU A 100 -17.03 -24.86 11.01
C GLU A 100 -17.81 -23.64 11.50
N LEU A 101 -17.34 -22.43 11.17
CA LEU A 101 -18.04 -21.19 11.53
C LEU A 101 -19.41 -21.12 10.85
N ARG A 102 -19.52 -21.54 9.59
CA ARG A 102 -20.77 -21.61 8.85
C ARG A 102 -21.77 -22.57 9.47
N ASP A 103 -21.31 -23.71 9.97
CA ASP A 103 -22.19 -24.72 10.56
C ASP A 103 -22.62 -24.37 11.99
N ARG A 104 -21.80 -23.62 12.74
CA ARG A 104 -22.00 -23.39 14.18
C ARG A 104 -22.37 -21.97 14.58
N ARG A 105 -22.04 -20.96 13.77
CA ARG A 105 -22.15 -19.52 14.09
C ARG A 105 -22.62 -18.71 12.88
N GLU A 106 -23.87 -18.97 12.48
CA GLU A 106 -24.51 -18.25 11.35
C GLU A 106 -24.54 -16.72 11.56
N ASP A 107 -24.61 -16.27 12.82
CA ASP A 107 -24.53 -14.86 13.21
C ASP A 107 -23.22 -14.21 12.74
N LEU A 108 -22.08 -14.89 12.95
CA LEU A 108 -20.77 -14.41 12.53
C LEU A 108 -20.58 -14.52 11.02
N VAL A 109 -21.07 -15.59 10.40
CA VAL A 109 -20.98 -15.73 8.93
C VAL A 109 -21.75 -14.64 8.20
N LYS A 110 -22.94 -14.25 8.67
CA LYS A 110 -23.66 -13.10 8.12
C LYS A 110 -22.81 -11.84 8.13
N LEU A 111 -22.07 -11.59 9.22
CA LEU A 111 -21.18 -10.43 9.35
C LEU A 111 -19.97 -10.46 8.40
N LEU A 112 -19.54 -11.62 7.90
CA LEU A 112 -18.51 -11.73 6.85
C LEU A 112 -19.01 -11.23 5.49
N HIS A 113 -20.32 -11.25 5.27
CA HIS A 113 -20.97 -10.71 4.07
C HIS A 113 -21.48 -9.27 4.26
N GLY A 114 -21.59 -8.81 5.51
CA GLY A 114 -21.93 -7.44 5.87
C GLY A 114 -22.92 -7.35 7.04
N PRO A 115 -23.16 -6.14 7.58
CA PRO A 115 -22.63 -4.87 7.11
C PRO A 115 -21.15 -4.64 7.49
N PHE A 116 -20.36 -4.13 6.56
CA PHE A 116 -18.92 -3.87 6.76
C PHE A 116 -18.62 -2.68 7.69
N SER A 117 -19.65 -1.94 8.10
CA SER A 117 -19.57 -0.90 9.13
C SER A 117 -19.55 -1.47 10.56
N HIS A 118 -19.72 -2.79 10.73
CA HIS A 118 -19.76 -3.42 12.05
C HIS A 118 -18.42 -3.24 12.79
N PRO A 119 -18.40 -2.94 14.11
CA PRO A 119 -17.15 -2.68 14.85
C PRO A 119 -16.10 -3.79 14.75
N LEU A 120 -16.51 -5.04 14.62
CA LEU A 120 -15.61 -6.19 14.45
C LEU A 120 -14.77 -6.12 13.17
N TRP A 121 -15.24 -5.46 12.10
CA TRP A 121 -14.40 -5.22 10.91
C TRP A 121 -13.27 -4.22 11.20
N SER A 122 -13.50 -3.27 12.10
CA SER A 122 -12.51 -2.25 12.44
C SER A 122 -11.44 -2.74 13.42
N SER A 123 -11.71 -3.79 14.21
CA SER A 123 -10.76 -4.32 15.19
C SER A 123 -9.56 -5.01 14.52
N VAL A 124 -9.81 -5.72 13.42
CA VAL A 124 -8.77 -6.39 12.62
C VAL A 124 -7.78 -5.37 12.05
N VAL A 125 -8.26 -4.27 11.48
CA VAL A 125 -7.42 -3.24 10.86
C VAL A 125 -6.60 -2.47 11.91
N LYS A 126 -7.13 -2.30 13.12
CA LYS A 126 -6.44 -1.59 14.21
C LYS A 126 -5.39 -2.45 14.92
N GLY A 127 -5.29 -3.74 14.59
CA GLY A 127 -4.37 -4.66 15.26
C GLY A 127 -4.62 -4.74 16.77
N LEU A 128 -5.88 -4.54 17.20
CA LEU A 128 -6.20 -4.59 18.61
C LEU A 128 -5.97 -6.02 19.11
N PRO A 129 -5.22 -6.20 20.21
CA PRO A 129 -5.04 -7.53 20.79
C PRO A 129 -6.42 -8.08 21.18
N PRO A 130 -6.56 -9.41 21.23
CA PRO A 130 -7.77 -10.01 21.74
C PRO A 130 -8.07 -9.45 23.14
N GLY A 131 -9.28 -8.98 23.37
CA GLY A 131 -9.78 -8.61 24.68
C GLY A 131 -9.76 -9.81 25.64
N PRO A 132 -9.85 -9.56 26.96
CA PRO A 132 -9.78 -10.61 27.97
C PRO A 132 -10.88 -11.68 27.89
N ASP A 133 -11.98 -11.41 27.17
CA ASP A 133 -13.07 -12.37 26.89
C ASP A 133 -12.96 -13.05 25.50
N ASP A 134 -11.90 -12.78 24.72
CA ASP A 134 -11.71 -13.30 23.36
C ASP A 134 -11.13 -14.73 23.32
N ALA A 135 -11.40 -15.54 24.33
CA ALA A 135 -11.15 -16.99 24.27
C ALA A 135 -12.16 -17.73 23.35
N ASP A 136 -13.10 -17.01 22.73
CA ASP A 136 -14.02 -17.57 21.74
C ASP A 136 -13.24 -17.93 20.45
N GLU A 137 -12.98 -19.22 20.30
CA GLU A 137 -12.33 -19.82 19.13
C GLU A 137 -13.06 -19.44 17.81
N HIS A 138 -14.39 -19.30 17.84
CA HIS A 138 -15.15 -18.89 16.66
C HIS A 138 -14.93 -17.42 16.31
N LEU A 139 -14.71 -16.56 17.30
CA LEU A 139 -14.40 -15.15 17.08
C LEU A 139 -13.00 -14.98 16.47
N GLU A 140 -12.02 -15.80 16.88
CA GLU A 140 -10.70 -15.77 16.26
C GLU A 140 -10.74 -16.34 14.83
N ALA A 141 -11.47 -17.45 14.60
CA ALA A 141 -11.72 -17.97 13.25
C ALA A 141 -12.36 -16.90 12.35
N PHE A 142 -13.36 -16.17 12.85
CA PHE A 142 -13.96 -15.04 12.15
C PHE A 142 -12.94 -13.95 11.80
N ARG A 143 -12.06 -13.56 12.74
CA ARG A 143 -11.01 -12.56 12.51
C ARG A 143 -9.99 -13.00 11.47
N GLU A 144 -9.59 -14.28 11.48
CA GLU A 144 -8.70 -14.83 10.44
C GLU A 144 -9.35 -14.81 9.05
N ILE A 145 -10.64 -15.14 8.96
CA ILE A 145 -11.36 -15.07 7.68
C ILE A 145 -11.48 -13.61 7.21
N GLN A 146 -11.76 -12.66 8.11
CA GLN A 146 -11.75 -11.23 7.77
C GLN A 146 -10.38 -10.75 7.28
N ARG A 147 -9.29 -11.14 7.98
CA ARG A 147 -7.90 -10.85 7.56
C ARG A 147 -7.64 -11.35 6.15
N PHE A 148 -8.08 -12.57 5.82
CA PHE A 148 -8.06 -13.10 4.46
C PHE A 148 -8.85 -12.24 3.48
N GLN A 149 -10.11 -11.87 3.78
CA GLN A 149 -10.93 -11.06 2.88
C GLN A 149 -10.24 -9.72 2.57
N ILE A 150 -9.67 -9.06 3.59
CA ILE A 150 -8.96 -7.78 3.43
C ILE A 150 -7.68 -7.98 2.59
N SER A 151 -6.86 -8.96 2.92
CA SER A 151 -5.62 -9.26 2.19
C SER A 151 -5.90 -9.63 0.74
N ALA A 152 -6.85 -10.53 0.47
CA ALA A 152 -7.25 -10.93 -0.87
C ALA A 152 -7.83 -9.75 -1.68
N THR A 153 -8.54 -8.83 -1.03
CA THR A 153 -9.02 -7.60 -1.68
C THR A 153 -7.86 -6.66 -2.02
N ALA A 154 -6.92 -6.47 -1.09
CA ALA A 154 -5.75 -5.62 -1.32
C ALA A 154 -4.78 -6.18 -2.37
N ASN A 155 -4.74 -7.50 -2.57
CA ASN A 155 -3.96 -8.15 -3.64
C ASN A 155 -4.59 -7.94 -5.03
N ASP A 156 -5.92 -7.81 -5.09
CA ASP A 156 -6.67 -7.68 -6.34
C ASP A 156 -7.10 -6.22 -6.65
N CYS A 157 -6.76 -5.25 -5.81
CA CYS A 157 -7.20 -3.86 -5.99
C CYS A 157 -6.36 -3.13 -7.05
N SER A 158 -6.95 -2.09 -7.65
CA SER A 158 -6.27 -1.28 -8.66
C SER A 158 -5.95 0.12 -8.13
N LEU A 159 -4.80 0.68 -8.55
CA LEU A 159 -4.42 2.06 -8.28
C LEU A 159 -4.68 2.92 -9.52
N PHE A 160 -5.59 3.89 -9.40
CA PHE A 160 -5.92 4.83 -10.46
C PHE A 160 -5.24 6.18 -10.23
N LEU A 161 -4.33 6.54 -11.13
CA LEU A 161 -3.56 7.78 -11.05
C LEU A 161 -4.05 8.77 -12.10
N THR A 162 -4.27 10.00 -11.69
CA THR A 162 -4.60 11.11 -12.59
C THR A 162 -3.56 12.20 -12.48
N PHE A 163 -3.17 12.77 -13.62
CA PHE A 163 -2.24 13.88 -13.72
C PHE A 163 -2.86 14.97 -14.57
N ALA A 164 -2.85 16.21 -14.07
CA ALA A 164 -3.31 17.38 -14.81
C ALA A 164 -2.20 18.43 -14.82
N PRO A 165 -1.80 18.97 -15.99
CA PRO A 165 -0.77 19.99 -16.06
C PRO A 165 -1.22 21.23 -15.28
N VAL A 166 -0.29 21.82 -14.52
CA VAL A 166 -0.52 23.09 -13.84
C VAL A 166 -0.18 24.19 -14.85
N GLY A 167 -1.18 24.83 -15.46
CA GLY A 167 -0.96 25.88 -16.45
C GLY A 167 -0.30 27.13 -15.86
N GLY A 168 0.78 27.61 -16.48
CA GLY A 168 1.36 28.94 -16.27
C GLY A 168 2.84 28.97 -15.81
N PRO A 169 3.66 29.91 -16.31
CA PRO A 169 5.03 30.11 -15.84
C PRO A 169 5.05 30.65 -14.40
N ARG A 170 5.88 30.02 -13.55
CA ARG A 170 5.97 30.25 -12.11
C ARG A 170 6.76 31.52 -11.76
N ASN A 171 6.09 32.66 -11.74
CA ASN A 171 6.48 33.77 -10.88
C ASN A 171 5.36 33.98 -9.84
N GLY A 172 5.45 33.29 -8.69
CA GLY A 172 4.51 33.50 -7.57
C GLY A 172 3.28 32.59 -7.57
N PHE A 173 3.43 31.29 -7.83
CA PHE A 173 2.31 30.35 -7.74
C PHE A 173 1.96 30.04 -6.28
N ASP A 174 1.01 30.82 -5.74
CA ASP A 174 0.18 30.44 -4.61
C ASP A 174 -0.78 29.35 -5.11
N VAL A 175 -0.27 28.12 -5.21
CA VAL A 175 -1.08 26.95 -5.52
C VAL A 175 -2.01 26.79 -4.34
N GLY A 176 -3.21 27.38 -4.42
CA GLY A 176 -4.29 27.09 -3.50
C GLY A 176 -4.44 25.59 -3.41
N VAL A 177 -3.94 25.01 -2.32
CA VAL A 177 -3.96 23.57 -2.09
C VAL A 177 -5.43 23.22 -1.95
N LYS A 178 -6.06 22.84 -3.06
CA LYS A 178 -7.35 22.15 -2.98
C LYS A 178 -7.07 20.90 -2.16
N GLU A 179 -7.67 20.80 -0.98
CA GLU A 179 -7.53 19.67 -0.08
C GLU A 179 -7.67 18.35 -0.86
N GLY A 180 -6.75 17.42 -0.64
CA GLY A 180 -6.77 16.10 -1.30
C GLY A 180 -6.14 16.01 -2.69
N ARG A 181 -5.29 16.97 -3.11
CA ARG A 181 -4.46 16.85 -4.34
C ARG A 181 -2.97 16.96 -4.03
N GLY A 182 -2.20 16.05 -4.60
CA GLY A 182 -0.74 16.07 -4.60
C GLY A 182 -0.20 16.86 -5.79
N TYR A 183 1.08 17.20 -5.74
CA TYR A 183 1.77 17.81 -6.89
C TYR A 183 3.06 17.06 -7.13
N VAL A 184 3.33 16.77 -8.40
CA VAL A 184 4.52 16.07 -8.87
C VAL A 184 5.16 16.84 -10.00
N ARG A 185 6.43 16.54 -10.28
CA ARG A 185 7.19 17.21 -11.32
C ARG A 185 7.80 16.16 -12.26
N ASP A 186 7.68 16.38 -13.57
CA ASP A 186 8.38 15.53 -14.53
C ASP A 186 9.87 15.90 -14.64
N ALA A 187 10.63 15.12 -15.40
CA ALA A 187 12.06 15.34 -15.60
C ALA A 187 12.38 16.65 -16.36
N SER A 188 11.44 17.15 -17.18
CA SER A 188 11.57 18.46 -17.85
C SER A 188 11.36 19.64 -16.90
N GLY A 189 10.88 19.35 -15.69
CA GLY A 189 10.61 20.33 -14.68
C GLY A 189 9.19 20.91 -14.73
N SER A 190 8.30 20.33 -15.52
CA SER A 190 6.89 20.71 -15.61
C SER A 190 6.10 20.15 -14.43
N TRP A 191 5.13 20.92 -13.94
CA TRP A 191 4.36 20.56 -12.75
C TRP A 191 2.99 20.00 -13.11
N TYR A 192 2.59 18.97 -12.36
CA TYR A 192 1.29 18.33 -12.50
C TYR A 192 0.62 18.25 -11.14
N ALA A 193 -0.66 18.61 -11.10
CA ALA A 193 -1.53 18.18 -10.03
C ALA A 193 -1.79 16.69 -10.20
N CYS A 194 -1.71 15.92 -9.13
CA CYS A 194 -1.96 14.49 -9.15
C CYS A 194 -2.98 14.08 -8.08
N GLN A 195 -3.74 13.05 -8.40
CA GLN A 195 -4.60 12.36 -7.46
C GLN A 195 -4.50 10.87 -7.70
N VAL A 196 -4.35 10.11 -6.61
CA VAL A 196 -4.35 8.65 -6.62
C VAL A 196 -5.62 8.16 -5.93
N LYS A 197 -6.27 7.17 -6.51
CA LYS A 197 -7.43 6.48 -5.94
C LYS A 197 -7.16 4.97 -5.92
N ILE A 198 -7.64 4.30 -4.88
CA ILE A 198 -7.75 2.84 -4.88
C ILE A 198 -9.16 2.51 -5.36
N ILE A 199 -9.28 1.61 -6.33
CA ILE A 199 -10.55 1.08 -6.83
C ILE A 199 -10.57 -0.44 -6.66
N ASP A 200 -11.73 -1.06 -6.89
CA ASP A 200 -11.95 -2.51 -6.71
C ASP A 200 -11.73 -2.99 -5.26
N VAL A 201 -12.21 -2.21 -4.30
CA VAL A 201 -12.02 -2.43 -2.85
C VAL A 201 -13.17 -3.20 -2.18
N ASP A 202 -13.96 -3.93 -2.97
CA ASP A 202 -15.04 -4.76 -2.45
C ASP A 202 -14.47 -6.01 -1.75
N PRO A 203 -14.80 -6.28 -0.47
CA PRO A 203 -14.32 -7.45 0.24
C PRO A 203 -14.60 -8.74 -0.53
N LYS A 204 -13.57 -9.57 -0.75
CA LYS A 204 -13.74 -10.89 -1.39
C LYS A 204 -14.66 -11.76 -0.53
N SER A 205 -15.58 -12.50 -1.14
CA SER A 205 -16.42 -13.45 -0.40
C SER A 205 -15.56 -14.58 0.20
N PRO A 206 -15.84 -15.03 1.45
CA PRO A 206 -15.17 -16.19 2.05
C PRO A 206 -15.40 -17.48 1.24
N ASP A 207 -16.48 -17.58 0.46
CA ASP A 207 -16.73 -18.73 -0.42
C ASP A 207 -15.62 -18.92 -1.47
N ARG A 208 -14.85 -17.87 -1.75
CA ARG A 208 -13.74 -17.92 -2.70
C ARG A 208 -12.51 -18.66 -2.16
N ILE A 209 -12.40 -18.92 -0.85
CA ILE A 209 -11.22 -19.60 -0.27
C ILE A 209 -10.89 -20.89 -1.03
N SER A 210 -11.90 -21.73 -1.29
CA SER A 210 -11.76 -22.97 -2.07
C SER A 210 -11.18 -22.74 -3.48
N LYS A 211 -11.60 -21.65 -4.14
CA LYS A 211 -11.10 -21.27 -5.46
C LYS A 211 -9.64 -20.82 -5.40
N TYR A 212 -9.25 -20.04 -4.38
CA TYR A 212 -7.87 -19.59 -4.20
C TYR A 212 -6.92 -20.78 -3.97
N ILE A 213 -7.32 -21.77 -3.16
CA ILE A 213 -6.55 -23.01 -2.95
C ILE A 213 -6.30 -23.72 -4.30
N ARG A 214 -7.36 -23.91 -5.09
CA ARG A 214 -7.25 -24.56 -6.39
C ARG A 214 -6.32 -23.81 -7.34
N GLN A 215 -6.45 -22.48 -7.40
CA GLN A 215 -5.64 -21.64 -8.27
C GLN A 215 -4.17 -21.63 -7.87
N ASP A 216 -3.85 -21.63 -6.57
CA ASP A 216 -2.47 -21.74 -6.09
C ASP A 216 -1.84 -23.08 -6.50
N ALA A 217 -2.57 -24.18 -6.27
CA ALA A 217 -2.12 -25.53 -6.64
C ALA A 217 -1.88 -25.65 -8.17
N GLU A 218 -2.81 -25.16 -8.99
CA GLU A 218 -2.69 -25.14 -10.45
C GLU A 218 -1.48 -24.31 -10.91
N SER A 219 -1.28 -23.12 -10.31
CA SER A 219 -0.18 -22.21 -10.63
C SER A 219 1.18 -22.82 -10.26
N ARG A 220 1.28 -23.42 -9.08
CA ARG A 220 2.49 -24.13 -8.62
C ARG A 220 2.80 -25.33 -9.50
N ALA A 221 1.80 -26.15 -9.82
CA ALA A 221 1.97 -27.30 -10.70
C ALA A 221 2.40 -26.89 -12.11
N LEU A 222 1.87 -25.79 -12.65
CA LEU A 222 2.33 -25.24 -13.92
C LEU A 222 3.78 -24.75 -13.84
N PHE A 223 4.12 -23.99 -12.78
CA PHE A 223 5.48 -23.48 -12.58
C PHE A 223 6.51 -24.62 -12.52
N CYS A 224 6.27 -25.65 -11.71
CA CYS A 224 7.17 -26.81 -11.61
C CYS A 224 7.33 -27.57 -12.94
N ARG A 225 6.27 -27.64 -13.76
CA ARG A 225 6.34 -28.25 -15.10
C ARG A 225 7.19 -27.45 -16.08
N LEU A 226 7.16 -26.12 -15.98
CA LEU A 226 7.94 -25.23 -16.84
C LEU A 226 9.40 -25.10 -16.40
N HIS A 227 9.68 -25.40 -15.12
CA HIS A 227 11.01 -25.35 -14.53
C HIS A 227 11.38 -26.71 -13.88
N PRO A 228 11.52 -27.79 -14.66
CA PRO A 228 11.96 -29.07 -14.13
C PRO A 228 13.42 -28.95 -13.64
N SER A 229 13.65 -29.34 -12.39
CA SER A 229 14.95 -29.38 -11.73
C SER A 229 15.92 -30.36 -12.38
#